data_AF-A0A7X7EVX1-F1
#
_entry.id   AF-A0A7X7EVX1-F1
#
_cell.length_a   1.000
_cell.length_b   1.000
_cell.length_c   1.000
_cell.angle_alpha   90.00
_cell.angle_beta   90.00
_cell.angle_gamma   90.00
#
_symmetry.space_group_name_H-M   'P 1'
#
loop_
_entity.id
_entity.type
_entity.pdbx_description
1 polymer ?
#
loop_
_entity_poly.entity_id
_entity_poly.type
_entity_poly.pdbx_seq_one_letter_code
_entity_poly.pdbx_strand_id
1 'polypeptide(L)'
;MRKYILYPFLIFVALAQLSGQQLFPDITKYRSSSDYPVYTPDDLWDYINGAADAYLALGFIDLNIMEYVRGKKTIKAEIYRFGDDARAFGIYSMERSPGYYFIPVGVQGYNEEGVVHFYKDRYYVKIMSHDRSKKVNDAMVDLAERISLAIGGSNKFPDLLELFPRAGLIQNQETYLLESILGHGFLRGAFRASYEVDGDRFDIYLFDPDDPVEVEVMAESLAGEAWSPDEEVFKYAFEDGFNGVLHMASKGGRLIVVSGLGFDKTALAERYITMMLER
;
A
#
# COMPACT_ATOMS: atom_id res chain seq x y z
N MET A 1 -39.64 -41.44 -31.84
CA MET A 1 -38.85 -41.02 -30.67
C MET A 1 -38.16 -39.69 -30.98
N ARG A 2 -38.65 -38.59 -30.41
CA ARG A 2 -38.15 -37.22 -30.66
C ARG A 2 -37.06 -36.94 -29.62
N LYS A 3 -35.79 -36.87 -30.04
CA LYS A 3 -34.66 -36.55 -29.15
C LYS A 3 -34.63 -35.04 -28.93
N TYR A 4 -34.90 -34.61 -27.69
CA TYR A 4 -34.71 -33.22 -27.27
C TYR A 4 -33.24 -33.07 -26.85
N ILE A 5 -32.52 -32.19 -27.55
CA ILE A 5 -31.16 -31.78 -27.18
C ILE A 5 -31.31 -30.56 -26.28
N LEU A 6 -31.02 -30.74 -24.99
CA LEU A 6 -30.90 -29.65 -24.02
C LEU A 6 -29.52 -29.00 -24.20
N TYR A 7 -29.49 -27.74 -24.62
CA TYR A 7 -28.29 -26.92 -24.56
C TYR A 7 -28.16 -26.31 -23.15
N PRO A 8 -27.00 -26.41 -22.49
CA PRO A 8 -26.77 -25.75 -21.22
C PRO A 8 -26.69 -24.23 -21.46
N PHE A 9 -27.54 -23.47 -20.78
CA PHE A 9 -27.51 -22.01 -20.78
C PHE A 9 -26.41 -21.57 -19.81
N LEU A 10 -25.26 -21.13 -20.34
CA LEU A 10 -24.20 -20.50 -19.56
C LEU A 10 -24.67 -19.11 -19.13
N ILE A 11 -24.98 -18.96 -17.84
CA ILE A 11 -25.29 -17.66 -17.23
C ILE A 11 -23.97 -16.92 -17.02
N PHE A 12 -23.70 -15.94 -17.88
CA PHE A 12 -22.67 -14.93 -17.61
C PHE A 12 -23.22 -13.96 -16.57
N VAL A 13 -22.77 -14.08 -15.32
CA VAL A 13 -22.96 -13.02 -14.33
C VAL A 13 -21.97 -11.92 -14.69
N ALA A 14 -22.47 -10.83 -15.29
CA ALA A 14 -21.69 -9.62 -15.46
C ALA A 14 -21.40 -9.05 -14.06
N LEU A 15 -20.15 -9.15 -13.59
CA LEU A 15 -19.68 -8.32 -12.48
C LEU A 15 -19.74 -6.87 -12.96
N ALA A 16 -20.81 -6.17 -12.59
CA ALA A 16 -20.86 -4.72 -12.73
C ALA A 16 -19.70 -4.17 -11.89
N GLN A 17 -18.66 -3.65 -12.55
CA GLN A 17 -17.67 -2.84 -11.86
C GLN A 17 -18.43 -1.64 -11.32
N LEU A 18 -18.53 -1.51 -9.98
CA LEU A 18 -18.98 -0.27 -9.37
C LEU A 18 -18.07 0.83 -9.90
N SER A 19 -18.65 1.84 -10.55
CA SER A 19 -17.91 3.08 -10.78
C SER A 19 -17.61 3.70 -9.41
N GLY A 20 -16.42 4.30 -9.25
CA GLY A 20 -16.02 4.92 -7.98
C GLY A 20 -17.05 5.94 -7.47
N GLN A 21 -17.83 6.54 -8.38
CA GLN A 21 -18.96 7.41 -8.08
C GLN A 21 -20.03 6.79 -7.16
N GLN A 22 -20.26 5.49 -7.23
CA GLN A 22 -21.27 4.80 -6.42
C GLN A 22 -20.83 4.59 -4.96
N LEU A 23 -19.54 4.80 -4.66
CA LEU A 23 -18.99 4.66 -3.32
C LEU A 23 -19.27 5.88 -2.43
N PHE A 24 -19.71 7.00 -3.02
CA PHE A 24 -20.04 8.23 -2.28
C PHE A 24 -21.47 8.17 -1.75
N PRO A 25 -21.67 8.10 -0.42
CA PRO A 25 -23.01 8.07 0.12
C PRO A 25 -23.56 9.49 0.31
N ASP A 26 -24.89 9.67 0.28
CA ASP A 26 -25.51 10.96 0.59
C ASP A 26 -25.35 11.32 2.07
N ILE A 27 -25.11 12.59 2.39
CA ILE A 27 -25.01 13.06 3.79
C ILE A 27 -26.21 13.94 4.11
N THR A 28 -26.86 13.67 5.25
CA THR A 28 -28.04 14.41 5.68
C THR A 28 -27.74 15.92 5.83
N LYS A 29 -28.56 16.76 5.18
CA LYS A 29 -28.44 18.24 5.15
C LYS A 29 -27.25 18.78 4.35
N TYR A 30 -26.50 17.94 3.65
CA TYR A 30 -25.52 18.39 2.67
C TYR A 30 -26.07 18.13 1.27
N ARG A 31 -25.79 19.06 0.36
CA ARG A 31 -25.99 18.85 -1.07
C ARG A 31 -24.70 18.26 -1.63
N SER A 32 -24.79 17.10 -2.27
CA SER A 32 -23.68 16.49 -3.02
C SER A 32 -23.53 17.16 -4.39
N SER A 33 -22.30 17.34 -4.85
CA SER A 33 -21.96 17.78 -6.20
C SER A 33 -20.73 17.02 -6.70
N SER A 34 -20.76 16.64 -7.97
CA SER A 34 -19.67 15.94 -8.65
C SER A 34 -19.26 16.74 -9.88
N ASP A 35 -18.82 17.97 -9.66
CA ASP A 35 -18.42 18.89 -10.74
C ASP A 35 -16.97 18.63 -11.23
N TYR A 36 -16.37 17.53 -10.79
CA TYR A 36 -15.03 17.09 -11.17
C TYR A 36 -15.13 15.97 -12.22
N PRO A 37 -14.21 15.92 -13.20
CA PRO A 37 -14.05 14.73 -14.03
C PRO A 37 -13.53 13.55 -13.18
N VAL A 38 -13.64 12.34 -13.71
CA VAL A 38 -12.87 11.21 -13.21
C VAL A 38 -11.46 11.35 -13.76
N TYR A 39 -10.47 11.52 -12.89
CA TYR A 39 -9.07 11.58 -13.30
C TYR A 39 -8.53 10.17 -13.49
N THR A 40 -7.64 10.03 -14.45
CA THR A 40 -6.96 8.82 -14.91
C THR A 40 -5.45 9.08 -14.94
N PRO A 41 -4.59 8.09 -15.24
CA PRO A 41 -3.14 8.31 -15.28
C PRO A 41 -2.72 9.45 -16.21
N ASP A 42 -3.51 9.71 -17.26
CA ASP A 42 -3.19 10.71 -18.29
C ASP A 42 -3.38 12.17 -17.80
N ASP A 43 -4.24 12.41 -16.82
CA ASP A 43 -4.64 13.76 -16.38
C ASP A 43 -4.55 13.98 -14.86
N LEU A 44 -4.08 13.00 -14.08
CA LEU A 44 -3.90 13.13 -12.62
C LEU A 44 -3.00 14.33 -12.25
N TRP A 45 -2.02 14.64 -13.09
CA TRP A 45 -1.11 15.78 -12.96
C TRP A 45 -1.84 17.13 -12.93
N ASP A 46 -2.96 17.24 -13.64
CA ASP A 46 -3.78 18.46 -13.64
C ASP A 46 -4.45 18.69 -12.27
N TYR A 47 -4.60 17.63 -11.47
CA TYR A 47 -5.22 17.69 -10.15
C TYR A 47 -4.22 17.83 -9.00
N ILE A 48 -3.23 16.93 -8.92
CA ILE A 48 -2.27 16.84 -7.80
C ILE A 48 -0.82 17.01 -8.25
N ASN A 49 -0.57 18.04 -9.07
CA ASN A 49 0.76 18.36 -9.59
C ASN A 49 1.86 18.29 -8.50
N GLY A 50 2.95 17.58 -8.80
CA GLY A 50 4.07 17.32 -7.88
C GLY A 50 3.90 16.11 -6.96
N ALA A 51 2.67 15.65 -6.70
CA ALA A 51 2.40 14.43 -5.95
C ALA A 51 1.99 13.23 -6.84
N ALA A 52 1.56 13.48 -8.08
CA ALA A 52 1.08 12.44 -8.98
C ALA A 52 2.12 11.34 -9.27
N ASP A 53 3.42 11.66 -9.33
CA ASP A 53 4.49 10.67 -9.55
C ASP A 53 4.37 9.47 -8.60
N ALA A 54 4.17 9.72 -7.30
CA ALA A 54 4.08 8.64 -6.32
C ALA A 54 2.85 7.75 -6.58
N TYR A 55 1.72 8.35 -6.92
CA TYR A 55 0.47 7.65 -7.24
C TYR A 55 0.64 6.80 -8.51
N LEU A 56 1.26 7.36 -9.55
CA LEU A 56 1.52 6.66 -10.81
C LEU A 56 2.53 5.53 -10.64
N ALA A 57 3.61 5.74 -9.87
CA ALA A 57 4.61 4.74 -9.53
C ALA A 57 4.00 3.55 -8.76
N LEU A 58 2.87 3.75 -8.08
CA LEU A 58 2.10 2.70 -7.40
C LEU A 58 0.91 2.18 -8.24
N GLY A 59 0.87 2.48 -9.53
CA GLY A 59 -0.12 1.93 -10.45
C GLY A 59 -1.54 2.46 -10.20
N PHE A 60 -1.66 3.77 -9.95
CA PHE A 60 -2.94 4.49 -9.93
C PHE A 60 -3.81 4.16 -11.15
N ILE A 61 -5.12 3.99 -10.93
CA ILE A 61 -6.09 3.66 -11.97
C ILE A 61 -7.06 4.82 -12.22
N ASP A 62 -7.76 5.29 -11.18
CA ASP A 62 -8.66 6.42 -11.29
C ASP A 62 -8.88 7.14 -9.95
N LEU A 63 -9.34 8.38 -10.04
CA LEU A 63 -9.74 9.22 -8.92
C LEU A 63 -11.14 9.75 -9.17
N ASN A 64 -12.04 9.48 -8.22
CA ASN A 64 -13.38 10.03 -8.20
C ASN A 64 -13.49 11.04 -7.04
N ILE A 65 -14.21 12.14 -7.24
CA ILE A 65 -14.31 13.25 -6.27
C ILE A 65 -15.76 13.63 -6.06
N MET A 66 -16.15 13.82 -4.79
CA MET A 66 -17.46 14.33 -4.40
C MET A 66 -17.30 15.49 -3.41
N GLU A 67 -18.04 16.57 -3.64
CA GLU A 67 -18.17 17.66 -2.67
C GLU A 67 -19.54 17.63 -1.99
N TYR A 68 -19.55 17.88 -0.69
CA TYR A 68 -20.73 17.97 0.15
C TYR A 68 -20.81 19.37 0.73
N VAL A 69 -21.85 20.13 0.36
CA VAL A 69 -22.01 21.55 0.74
C VAL A 69 -23.20 21.75 1.67
N ARG A 70 -22.98 22.48 2.78
CA ARG A 70 -24.03 22.96 3.69
C ARG A 70 -23.78 24.42 4.10
N GLY A 71 -24.42 25.36 3.42
CA GLY A 71 -24.19 26.79 3.64
C GLY A 71 -22.75 27.15 3.23
N LYS A 72 -21.95 27.64 4.18
CA LYS A 72 -20.52 27.95 3.98
C LYS A 72 -19.57 26.78 4.27
N LYS A 73 -20.11 25.63 4.68
CA LYS A 73 -19.33 24.44 5.05
C LYS A 73 -19.23 23.51 3.86
N THR A 74 -18.00 23.08 3.53
CA THR A 74 -17.74 22.15 2.43
C THR A 74 -16.89 20.99 2.95
N ILE A 75 -17.27 19.77 2.60
CA ILE A 75 -16.45 18.57 2.79
C ILE A 75 -16.15 18.03 1.38
N LYS A 76 -14.88 17.80 1.07
CA LYS A 76 -14.46 17.15 -0.17
C LYS A 76 -14.03 15.73 0.17
N ALA A 77 -14.52 14.76 -0.59
CA ALA A 77 -14.12 13.36 -0.49
C ALA A 77 -13.53 12.91 -1.83
N GLU A 78 -12.38 12.26 -1.76
CA GLU A 78 -11.60 11.76 -2.89
C GLU A 78 -11.37 10.26 -2.69
N ILE A 79 -11.65 9.47 -3.70
CA ILE A 79 -11.45 8.02 -3.69
C ILE A 79 -10.50 7.67 -4.84
N TYR A 80 -9.27 7.31 -4.47
CA TYR A 80 -8.23 6.85 -5.38
C TYR A 80 -8.27 5.33 -5.46
N ARG A 81 -8.25 4.79 -6.68
CA ARG A 81 -8.26 3.35 -6.94
C ARG A 81 -6.93 2.87 -7.51
N PHE A 82 -6.45 1.73 -7.01
CA PHE A 82 -5.23 1.07 -7.43
C PHE A 82 -5.49 -0.36 -7.91
N GLY A 83 -4.44 -1.03 -8.37
CA GLY A 83 -4.51 -2.43 -8.83
C GLY A 83 -4.92 -3.42 -7.74
N ASP A 84 -4.42 -3.22 -6.52
CA ASP A 84 -4.55 -4.14 -5.39
C ASP A 84 -4.40 -3.40 -4.04
N ASP A 85 -4.62 -4.15 -2.95
CA ASP A 85 -4.52 -3.65 -1.57
C ASP A 85 -3.10 -3.19 -1.19
N ALA A 86 -2.05 -3.86 -1.67
CA ALA A 86 -0.67 -3.51 -1.37
C ALA A 86 -0.29 -2.13 -1.95
N ARG A 87 -0.72 -1.84 -3.18
CA ARG A 87 -0.50 -0.54 -3.84
C ARG A 87 -1.25 0.60 -3.15
N ALA A 88 -2.50 0.37 -2.77
CA ALA A 88 -3.29 1.35 -2.01
C ALA A 88 -2.68 1.60 -0.62
N PHE A 89 -2.24 0.54 0.06
CA PHE A 89 -1.46 0.63 1.30
C PHE A 89 -0.17 1.43 1.09
N GLY A 90 0.53 1.24 -0.04
CA GLY A 90 1.71 2.00 -0.42
C GLY A 90 1.47 3.51 -0.32
N ILE A 91 0.46 4.04 -1.01
CA ILE A 91 0.16 5.48 -0.96
C ILE A 91 -0.29 5.93 0.44
N TYR A 92 -1.18 5.17 1.08
CA TYR A 92 -1.62 5.50 2.44
C TYR A 92 -0.45 5.60 3.41
N SER A 93 0.48 4.64 3.33
CA SER A 93 1.65 4.58 4.20
C SER A 93 2.68 5.67 3.93
N MET A 94 2.74 6.21 2.71
CA MET A 94 3.59 7.35 2.37
C MET A 94 3.04 8.68 2.88
N GLU A 95 1.71 8.84 2.92
CA GLU A 95 1.07 10.07 3.41
C GLU A 95 0.83 10.08 4.93
N ARG A 96 0.88 8.92 5.61
CA ARG A 96 0.74 8.84 7.08
C ARG A 96 2.04 9.23 7.80
N SER A 97 1.88 9.85 8.97
CA SER A 97 2.97 10.05 9.93
C SER A 97 2.78 9.12 11.13
N PRO A 98 3.86 8.58 11.74
CA PRO A 98 3.77 7.74 12.93
C PRO A 98 3.08 8.41 14.13
N GLY A 99 3.07 9.75 14.18
CA GLY A 99 2.50 10.53 15.28
C GLY A 99 1.02 10.93 15.09
N TYR A 100 0.37 10.54 13.99
CA TYR A 100 -1.03 10.90 13.76
C TYR A 100 -2.00 10.20 14.71
N TYR A 101 -3.19 10.79 14.87
CA TYR A 101 -4.30 10.21 15.59
C TYR A 101 -5.04 9.18 14.71
N PHE A 102 -4.63 7.92 14.86
CA PHE A 102 -5.22 6.81 14.13
C PHE A 102 -6.64 6.46 14.61
N ILE A 103 -7.51 6.11 13.66
CA ILE A 103 -8.90 5.72 13.87
C ILE A 103 -9.20 4.38 13.18
N PRO A 104 -10.16 3.58 13.69
CA PRO A 104 -10.49 2.26 13.15
C PRO A 104 -11.45 2.35 11.95
N VAL A 105 -11.10 3.14 10.95
CA VAL A 105 -11.85 3.26 9.68
C VAL A 105 -11.05 2.60 8.57
N GLY A 106 -11.70 1.72 7.80
CA GLY A 106 -10.99 0.93 6.80
C GLY A 106 -10.16 -0.18 7.44
N VAL A 107 -8.97 -0.41 6.89
CA VAL A 107 -7.93 -1.18 7.57
C VAL A 107 -7.25 -0.30 8.64
N GLN A 108 -6.89 0.92 8.25
CA GLN A 108 -6.44 1.97 9.15
C GLN A 108 -6.78 3.33 8.56
N GLY A 109 -7.23 4.26 9.42
CA GLY A 109 -7.40 5.66 9.08
C GLY A 109 -6.70 6.55 10.08
N TYR A 110 -6.61 7.85 9.77
CA TYR A 110 -6.19 8.88 10.71
C TYR A 110 -7.11 10.10 10.60
N ASN A 111 -7.26 10.82 11.72
CA ASN A 111 -8.03 12.06 11.80
C ASN A 111 -7.13 13.15 12.37
N GLU A 112 -6.74 14.07 11.49
CA GLU A 112 -5.96 15.24 11.82
C GLU A 112 -6.78 16.51 11.54
N GLU A 113 -6.24 17.67 11.88
CA GLU A 113 -6.98 18.93 11.78
C GLU A 113 -7.51 19.22 10.36
N GLY A 114 -8.80 18.96 10.14
CA GLY A 114 -9.48 19.20 8.87
C GLY A 114 -9.35 18.06 7.86
N VAL A 115 -8.79 16.91 8.23
CA VAL A 115 -8.60 15.76 7.34
C VAL A 115 -8.93 14.43 8.01
N VAL A 116 -9.62 13.55 7.29
CA VAL A 116 -9.87 12.16 7.65
C VAL A 116 -9.50 11.31 6.46
N HIS A 117 -8.37 10.62 6.54
CA HIS A 117 -7.89 9.75 5.47
C HIS A 117 -7.85 8.30 5.95
N PHE A 118 -8.11 7.35 5.06
CA PHE A 118 -8.00 5.93 5.36
C PHE A 118 -7.78 5.13 4.10
N TYR A 119 -7.38 3.87 4.25
CA TYR A 119 -7.32 2.93 3.15
C TYR A 119 -8.10 1.65 3.45
N LYS A 120 -8.57 1.00 2.38
CA LYS A 120 -9.28 -0.28 2.44
C LYS A 120 -9.34 -0.93 1.06
N ASP A 121 -8.99 -2.22 0.99
CA ASP A 121 -8.83 -2.92 -0.29
C ASP A 121 -7.92 -2.06 -1.20
N ARG A 122 -8.12 -2.11 -2.51
CA ARG A 122 -7.44 -1.29 -3.51
C ARG A 122 -7.73 0.22 -3.48
N TYR A 123 -8.32 0.76 -2.39
CA TYR A 123 -8.74 2.16 -2.32
C TYR A 123 -8.01 2.94 -1.22
N TYR A 124 -7.54 4.13 -1.57
CA TYR A 124 -7.12 5.17 -0.63
C TYR A 124 -8.12 6.33 -0.68
N VAL A 125 -8.60 6.76 0.47
CA VAL A 125 -9.68 7.74 0.59
C VAL A 125 -9.21 8.94 1.40
N LYS A 126 -9.42 10.14 0.85
CA LYS A 126 -9.10 11.41 1.50
C LYS A 126 -10.37 12.22 1.67
N ILE A 127 -10.69 12.59 2.91
CA ILE A 127 -11.82 13.46 3.23
C ILE A 127 -11.30 14.70 3.91
N MET A 128 -11.62 15.87 3.38
CA MET A 128 -11.01 17.13 3.80
C MET A 128 -12.04 18.23 3.93
N SER A 129 -11.81 19.16 4.86
CA SER A 129 -12.58 20.38 5.01
C SER A 129 -11.74 21.52 5.55
N HIS A 130 -12.01 22.74 5.09
CA HIS A 130 -11.46 23.95 5.69
C HIS A 130 -12.17 24.35 7.00
N ASP A 131 -13.35 23.78 7.29
CA ASP A 131 -14.07 24.05 8.53
C ASP A 131 -13.62 23.08 9.63
N ARG A 132 -12.93 23.64 10.64
CA ARG A 132 -12.33 22.91 11.76
C ARG A 132 -13.28 22.68 12.93
N SER A 133 -14.58 22.95 12.77
CA SER A 133 -15.54 22.73 13.86
C SER A 133 -15.75 21.23 14.09
N LYS A 134 -15.91 20.84 15.36
CA LYS A 134 -16.22 19.45 15.75
C LYS A 134 -17.37 18.86 14.93
N LYS A 135 -18.42 19.65 14.66
CA LYS A 135 -19.58 19.22 13.87
C LYS A 135 -19.23 18.81 12.44
N VAL A 136 -18.25 19.46 11.81
CA VAL A 136 -17.80 19.09 10.46
C VAL A 136 -16.89 17.89 10.54
N ASN A 137 -15.98 17.84 11.52
CA ASN A 137 -15.15 16.68 11.75
C ASN A 137 -15.96 15.40 11.99
N ASP A 138 -16.98 15.46 12.85
CA ASP A 138 -17.89 14.33 13.10
C ASP A 138 -18.58 13.85 11.81
N ALA A 139 -18.94 14.79 10.91
CA ALA A 139 -19.52 14.46 9.62
C ALA A 139 -18.51 13.85 8.64
N MET A 140 -17.23 14.25 8.71
CA MET A 140 -16.16 13.63 7.91
C MET A 140 -15.87 12.20 8.38
N VAL A 141 -15.87 11.94 9.69
CA VAL A 141 -15.69 10.59 10.24
C VAL A 141 -16.86 9.68 9.87
N ASP A 142 -18.11 10.15 10.02
CA ASP A 142 -19.31 9.40 9.57
C ASP A 142 -19.26 9.10 8.07
N LEU A 143 -18.85 10.08 7.25
CA LEU A 143 -18.65 9.87 5.82
C LEU A 143 -17.59 8.80 5.54
N ALA A 144 -16.46 8.84 6.26
CA ALA A 144 -15.36 7.88 6.12
C ALA A 144 -15.83 6.45 6.42
N GLU A 145 -16.56 6.25 7.52
CA GLU A 145 -17.12 4.96 7.90
C GLU A 145 -18.09 4.43 6.83
N ARG A 146 -18.95 5.30 6.29
CA ARG A 146 -19.93 4.91 5.27
C ARG A 146 -19.29 4.59 3.92
N ILE A 147 -18.26 5.33 3.50
CA ILE A 147 -17.46 5.00 2.30
C ILE A 147 -16.73 3.66 2.54
N SER A 148 -16.11 3.46 3.71
CA SER A 148 -15.44 2.21 4.06
C SER A 148 -16.37 1.00 4.04
N LEU A 149 -17.63 1.16 4.49
CA LEU A 149 -18.66 0.13 4.37
C LEU A 149 -19.05 -0.15 2.93
N ALA A 150 -19.18 0.89 2.09
CA ALA A 150 -19.52 0.76 0.68
C ALA A 150 -18.42 0.06 -0.14
N ILE A 151 -17.15 0.27 0.21
CA ILE A 151 -16.00 -0.42 -0.42
C ILE A 151 -16.05 -1.94 -0.18
N GLY A 152 -16.40 -2.37 1.04
CA GLY A 152 -16.40 -3.79 1.41
C GLY A 152 -14.99 -4.41 1.46
N GLY A 153 -14.89 -5.75 1.47
CA GLY A 153 -13.59 -6.43 1.58
C GLY A 153 -13.02 -6.51 3.01
N SER A 154 -11.72 -6.81 3.10
CA SER A 154 -11.02 -7.04 4.37
C SER A 154 -10.72 -5.72 5.11
N ASN A 155 -10.72 -5.77 6.44
CA ASN A 155 -10.21 -4.70 7.32
C ASN A 155 -8.87 -5.10 7.97
N LYS A 156 -8.11 -5.98 7.33
CA LYS A 156 -6.79 -6.42 7.80
C LYS A 156 -5.70 -5.81 6.93
N PHE A 157 -4.55 -5.55 7.54
CA PHE A 157 -3.34 -5.23 6.81
C PHE A 157 -2.94 -6.40 5.90
N PRO A 158 -2.17 -6.14 4.82
CA PRO A 158 -1.57 -7.19 4.02
C PRO A 158 -0.85 -8.24 4.88
N ASP A 159 -1.14 -9.52 4.64
CA ASP A 159 -0.64 -10.63 5.47
C ASP A 159 0.91 -10.67 5.53
N LEU A 160 1.59 -10.24 4.46
CA LEU A 160 3.06 -10.16 4.40
C LEU A 160 3.65 -9.22 5.45
N LEU A 161 2.89 -8.22 5.92
CA LEU A 161 3.35 -7.36 7.01
C LEU A 161 3.49 -8.13 8.34
N GLU A 162 2.77 -9.24 8.53
CA GLU A 162 2.87 -10.06 9.73
C GLU A 162 4.18 -10.87 9.82
N LEU A 163 4.87 -11.05 8.69
CA LEU A 163 6.16 -11.73 8.63
C LEU A 163 7.30 -10.89 9.23
N PHE A 164 7.15 -9.57 9.27
CA PHE A 164 8.13 -8.69 9.89
C PHE A 164 8.25 -8.95 11.41
N PRO A 165 9.48 -9.07 11.96
CA PRO A 165 9.67 -9.23 13.39
C PRO A 165 9.16 -8.00 14.16
N ARG A 166 8.49 -8.22 15.30
CA ARG A 166 7.94 -7.10 16.09
C ARG A 166 8.99 -6.38 16.94
N ALA A 167 10.08 -7.06 17.30
CA ALA A 167 11.12 -6.49 18.14
C ALA A 167 11.88 -5.40 17.37
N GLY A 168 11.98 -4.20 17.94
CA GLY A 168 12.68 -3.07 17.32
C GLY A 168 11.95 -2.42 16.14
N LEU A 169 10.78 -2.93 15.74
CA LEU A 169 9.98 -2.37 14.64
C LEU A 169 9.52 -0.95 15.00
N ILE A 170 9.74 0.00 14.10
CA ILE A 170 9.22 1.36 14.24
C ILE A 170 7.80 1.40 13.68
N GLN A 171 6.82 1.38 14.57
CA GLN A 171 5.41 1.31 14.22
C GLN A 171 4.98 2.44 13.27
N ASN A 172 4.14 2.09 12.29
CA ASN A 172 3.57 3.00 11.30
C ASN A 172 4.59 3.60 10.31
N GLN A 173 5.81 3.03 10.21
CA GLN A 173 6.77 3.34 9.14
C GLN A 173 6.87 2.24 8.07
N GLU A 174 6.07 1.18 8.22
CA GLU A 174 5.93 0.15 7.19
C GLU A 174 5.30 0.76 5.94
N THR A 175 5.76 0.32 4.76
CA THR A 175 5.26 0.79 3.46
C THR A 175 5.33 -0.30 2.41
N TYR A 176 4.75 -0.03 1.24
CA TYR A 176 4.88 -0.87 0.04
C TYR A 176 5.47 -0.04 -1.10
N LEU A 177 6.44 -0.62 -1.79
CA LEU A 177 7.16 -0.03 -2.90
C LEU A 177 6.94 -0.91 -4.13
N LEU A 178 6.47 -0.34 -5.24
CA LEU A 178 6.23 -1.12 -6.44
C LEU A 178 7.45 -1.18 -7.36
N GLU A 179 8.29 -0.13 -7.40
CA GLU A 179 9.39 -0.06 -8.35
C GLU A 179 10.59 0.74 -7.87
N SER A 180 11.73 0.52 -8.55
CA SER A 180 13.00 1.23 -8.33
C SER A 180 13.47 1.16 -6.88
N ILE A 181 13.29 0.00 -6.25
CA ILE A 181 13.61 -0.20 -4.84
C ILE A 181 15.13 -0.19 -4.67
N LEU A 182 15.63 0.56 -3.69
CA LEU A 182 17.07 0.80 -3.50
C LEU A 182 17.74 1.41 -4.76
N GLY A 183 16.98 2.06 -5.64
CA GLY A 183 17.49 2.61 -6.91
C GLY A 183 17.65 1.58 -8.02
N HIS A 184 17.26 0.32 -7.79
CA HIS A 184 17.37 -0.76 -8.77
C HIS A 184 16.03 -1.03 -9.46
N GLY A 185 15.99 -0.87 -10.79
CA GLY A 185 14.76 -1.08 -11.56
C GLY A 185 14.26 -2.52 -11.59
N PHE A 186 15.15 -3.50 -11.32
CA PHE A 186 14.80 -4.92 -11.23
C PHE A 186 14.21 -5.31 -9.86
N LEU A 187 14.43 -4.50 -8.81
CA LEU A 187 13.79 -4.71 -7.51
C LEU A 187 12.42 -4.02 -7.52
N ARG A 188 11.36 -4.84 -7.52
CA ARG A 188 9.97 -4.39 -7.65
C ARG A 188 9.07 -5.15 -6.68
N GLY A 189 8.04 -4.48 -6.18
CA GLY A 189 7.01 -5.10 -5.34
C GLY A 189 7.50 -5.61 -3.98
N ALA A 190 7.96 -4.71 -3.11
CA ALA A 190 8.36 -5.07 -1.75
C ALA A 190 7.55 -4.34 -0.68
N PHE A 191 7.29 -5.04 0.42
CA PHE A 191 7.03 -4.38 1.68
C PHE A 191 8.34 -3.97 2.33
N ARG A 192 8.38 -2.79 2.93
CA ARG A 192 9.52 -2.30 3.72
C ARG A 192 9.08 -2.00 5.14
N ALA A 193 9.88 -2.39 6.12
CA ALA A 193 9.71 -2.02 7.51
C ALA A 193 11.02 -1.45 8.09
N SER A 194 10.90 -0.40 8.90
CA SER A 194 12.03 0.28 9.53
C SER A 194 12.20 -0.15 10.98
N TYR A 195 13.45 -0.26 11.43
CA TYR A 195 13.83 -0.75 12.75
C TYR A 195 14.83 0.16 13.44
N GLU A 196 14.80 0.14 14.76
CA GLU A 196 15.83 0.71 15.63
C GLU A 196 16.12 -0.23 16.80
N VAL A 197 17.39 -0.65 16.94
CA VAL A 197 17.83 -1.58 17.99
C VAL A 197 19.17 -1.11 18.51
N ASP A 198 19.28 -0.85 19.81
CA ASP A 198 20.53 -0.43 20.48
C ASP A 198 21.24 0.75 19.79
N GLY A 199 20.46 1.64 19.16
CA GLY A 199 20.94 2.81 18.40
C GLY A 199 21.28 2.55 16.94
N ASP A 200 21.24 1.29 16.48
CA ASP A 200 21.39 0.94 15.06
C ASP A 200 20.02 1.04 14.36
N ARG A 201 19.95 1.85 13.30
CA ARG A 201 18.75 2.03 12.47
C ARG A 201 18.92 1.35 11.13
N PHE A 202 17.93 0.57 10.71
CA PHE A 202 17.99 -0.21 9.48
C PHE A 202 16.59 -0.47 8.90
N ASP A 203 16.55 -0.84 7.62
CA ASP A 203 15.33 -1.19 6.90
C ASP A 203 15.39 -2.65 6.45
N ILE A 204 14.26 -3.34 6.50
CA ILE A 204 14.09 -4.66 5.91
C ILE A 204 13.08 -4.56 4.77
N TYR A 205 13.45 -5.10 3.62
CA TYR A 205 12.62 -5.24 2.42
C TYR A 205 12.27 -6.71 2.24
N LEU A 206 10.99 -6.99 2.03
CA LEU A 206 10.45 -8.33 1.78
C LEU A 206 9.77 -8.34 0.41
N PHE A 207 10.30 -9.17 -0.48
CA PHE A 207 9.74 -9.45 -1.80
C PHE A 207 9.14 -10.86 -1.78
N ASP A 208 7.90 -11.00 -2.26
CA ASP A 208 7.18 -12.26 -2.38
C ASP A 208 6.38 -12.24 -3.71
N PRO A 209 7.06 -12.28 -4.87
CA PRO A 209 6.40 -12.25 -6.16
C PRO A 209 5.61 -13.54 -6.42
N ASP A 210 4.60 -13.45 -7.28
CA ASP A 210 3.78 -14.62 -7.66
C ASP A 210 4.59 -15.70 -8.40
N ASP A 211 5.62 -15.29 -9.16
CA ASP A 211 6.56 -16.19 -9.85
C ASP A 211 7.88 -16.27 -9.07
N PRO A 212 8.22 -17.43 -8.44
CA PRO A 212 9.47 -17.60 -7.72
C PRO A 212 10.73 -17.36 -8.56
N VAL A 213 10.65 -17.48 -9.89
CA VAL A 213 11.78 -17.18 -10.79
C VAL A 213 12.17 -15.70 -10.69
N GLU A 214 11.23 -14.80 -10.40
CA GLU A 214 11.55 -13.38 -10.19
C GLU A 214 12.48 -13.16 -8.99
N VAL A 215 12.38 -13.99 -7.94
CA VAL A 215 13.32 -13.93 -6.81
C VAL A 215 14.73 -14.34 -7.22
N GLU A 216 14.88 -15.37 -8.04
CA GLU A 216 16.19 -15.78 -8.56
C GLU A 216 16.83 -14.65 -9.37
N VAL A 217 16.05 -14.04 -10.29
CA VAL A 217 16.50 -12.91 -11.11
C VAL A 217 16.88 -11.71 -10.25
N MET A 218 16.06 -11.35 -9.25
CA MET A 218 16.36 -10.23 -8.34
C MET A 218 17.61 -10.50 -7.51
N ALA A 219 17.76 -11.71 -6.97
CA ALA A 219 18.91 -12.09 -6.15
C ALA A 219 20.21 -12.13 -6.96
N GLU A 220 20.19 -12.74 -8.15
CA GLU A 220 21.34 -12.78 -9.07
C GLU A 220 21.74 -11.36 -9.50
N SER A 221 20.77 -10.53 -9.87
CA SER A 221 21.03 -9.15 -10.29
C SER A 221 21.61 -8.29 -9.16
N LEU A 222 21.25 -8.57 -7.90
CA LEU A 222 21.72 -7.80 -6.75
C LEU A 222 23.09 -8.28 -6.23
N ALA A 223 23.29 -9.60 -6.08
CA ALA A 223 24.51 -10.17 -5.51
C ALA A 223 25.62 -10.45 -6.54
N GLY A 224 25.31 -10.47 -7.84
CA GLY A 224 26.28 -10.70 -8.91
C GLY A 224 27.08 -11.99 -8.70
N GLU A 225 28.42 -11.89 -8.72
CA GLU A 225 29.32 -13.04 -8.55
C GLU A 225 29.23 -13.72 -7.17
N ALA A 226 28.67 -13.04 -6.16
CA ALA A 226 28.45 -13.67 -4.85
C ALA A 226 27.28 -14.67 -4.88
N TRP A 227 26.43 -14.62 -5.92
CA TRP A 227 25.25 -15.45 -6.05
C TRP A 227 25.57 -16.90 -6.42
N SER A 228 24.88 -17.84 -5.76
CA SER A 228 24.94 -19.27 -6.07
C SER A 228 23.53 -19.88 -6.01
N PRO A 229 23.04 -20.52 -7.10
CA PRO A 229 21.72 -21.14 -7.12
C PRO A 229 21.61 -22.42 -6.29
N ASP A 230 22.74 -23.00 -5.87
CA ASP A 230 22.78 -24.31 -5.22
C ASP A 230 22.57 -24.24 -3.69
N GLU A 231 22.45 -23.03 -3.11
CA GLU A 231 22.22 -22.85 -1.68
C GLU A 231 20.72 -22.71 -1.35
N GLU A 232 20.20 -23.61 -0.49
CA GLU A 232 18.79 -23.64 -0.07
C GLU A 232 18.34 -22.38 0.71
N VAL A 233 19.29 -21.78 1.44
CA VAL A 233 19.12 -20.48 2.09
C VAL A 233 20.37 -19.66 1.82
N PHE A 234 20.27 -18.75 0.86
CA PHE A 234 21.32 -17.81 0.53
C PHE A 234 21.44 -16.80 1.69
N LYS A 235 22.62 -16.56 2.27
CA LYS A 235 22.85 -15.50 3.30
C LYS A 235 24.16 -14.78 3.02
N TYR A 236 24.07 -13.57 2.51
CA TYR A 236 25.25 -12.81 2.09
C TYR A 236 25.21 -11.38 2.59
N ALA A 237 26.39 -10.81 2.77
CA ALA A 237 26.60 -9.39 2.94
C ALA A 237 27.52 -8.90 1.83
N PHE A 238 27.17 -7.82 1.14
CA PHE A 238 27.98 -7.25 0.06
C PHE A 238 27.77 -5.74 -0.05
N GLU A 239 28.72 -5.03 -0.68
CA GLU A 239 28.56 -3.61 -0.96
C GLU A 239 27.78 -3.38 -2.26
N ASP A 240 26.78 -2.51 -2.18
CA ASP A 240 25.90 -2.13 -3.30
C ASP A 240 26.33 -0.82 -4.00
N GLY A 241 27.43 -0.21 -3.56
CA GLY A 241 27.99 1.03 -4.14
C GLY A 241 27.17 2.29 -3.86
N PHE A 242 25.84 2.22 -3.91
CA PHE A 242 24.92 3.33 -3.62
C PHE A 242 24.24 3.20 -2.25
N ASN A 243 23.85 1.98 -1.85
CA ASN A 243 23.12 1.75 -0.60
C ASN A 243 24.00 1.25 0.56
N GLY A 244 25.32 1.20 0.37
CA GLY A 244 26.25 0.68 1.37
C GLY A 244 26.23 -0.85 1.43
N VAL A 245 26.34 -1.42 2.63
CA VAL A 245 26.28 -2.87 2.82
C VAL A 245 24.83 -3.33 2.83
N LEU A 246 24.53 -4.33 2.01
CA LEU A 246 23.25 -5.03 2.00
C LEU A 246 23.44 -6.45 2.54
N HIS A 247 22.51 -6.89 3.38
CA HIS A 247 22.41 -8.28 3.81
C HIS A 247 21.21 -8.93 3.16
N MET A 248 21.42 -10.00 2.40
CA MET A 248 20.39 -10.62 1.58
C MET A 248 20.18 -12.07 1.97
N ALA A 249 18.92 -12.50 1.94
CA ALA A 249 18.59 -13.92 1.92
C ALA A 249 17.40 -14.26 1.05
N SER A 250 17.42 -15.45 0.45
CA SER A 250 16.30 -16.00 -0.30
C SER A 250 15.92 -17.39 0.21
N LYS A 251 14.61 -17.68 0.28
CA LYS A 251 14.06 -19.01 0.62
C LYS A 251 12.60 -19.09 0.20
N GLY A 252 12.21 -20.22 -0.40
CA GLY A 252 10.79 -20.53 -0.65
C GLY A 252 10.06 -19.53 -1.54
N GLY A 253 10.75 -18.95 -2.53
CA GLY A 253 10.17 -17.94 -3.43
C GLY A 253 10.13 -16.52 -2.87
N ARG A 254 10.80 -16.27 -1.73
CA ARG A 254 10.92 -14.93 -1.13
C ARG A 254 12.34 -14.42 -1.16
N LEU A 255 12.47 -13.11 -1.26
CA LEU A 255 13.72 -12.37 -1.06
C LEU A 255 13.58 -11.43 0.13
N ILE A 256 14.59 -11.43 1.00
CA ILE A 256 14.72 -10.51 2.12
C ILE A 256 16.02 -9.74 1.93
N VAL A 257 15.94 -8.41 2.00
CA VAL A 257 17.11 -7.53 1.96
C VAL A 257 17.08 -6.63 3.18
N VAL A 258 18.19 -6.56 3.91
CA VAL A 258 18.41 -5.63 5.02
C VAL A 258 19.41 -4.56 4.58
N SER A 259 19.08 -3.30 4.81
CA SER A 259 19.90 -2.13 4.48
C SER A 259 20.12 -1.25 5.71
N GLY A 260 21.25 -0.55 5.76
CA GLY A 260 21.61 0.37 6.84
C GLY A 260 22.47 -0.25 7.96
N LEU A 261 22.84 -1.52 7.83
CA LEU A 261 23.77 -2.20 8.75
C LEU A 261 25.10 -2.46 8.03
N GLY A 262 26.21 -2.06 8.65
CA GLY A 262 27.55 -2.36 8.15
C GLY A 262 27.95 -3.83 8.33
N PHE A 263 29.10 -4.24 7.77
CA PHE A 263 29.61 -5.60 7.94
C PHE A 263 29.84 -5.99 9.41
N ASP A 264 30.20 -5.04 10.27
CA ASP A 264 30.36 -5.24 11.72
C ASP A 264 29.04 -5.58 12.45
N LYS A 265 27.90 -5.32 11.79
CA LYS A 265 26.54 -5.61 12.30
C LYS A 265 25.87 -6.80 11.60
N THR A 266 26.63 -7.62 10.86
CA THR A 266 26.09 -8.78 10.14
C THR A 266 25.30 -9.74 11.04
N ALA A 267 25.77 -9.99 12.27
CA ALA A 267 25.05 -10.86 13.21
C ALA A 267 23.65 -10.31 13.59
N LEU A 268 23.49 -8.98 13.62
CA LEU A 268 22.19 -8.34 13.85
C LEU A 268 21.27 -8.54 12.63
N ALA A 269 21.77 -8.31 11.41
CA ALA A 269 21.01 -8.52 10.19
C ALA A 269 20.56 -9.99 10.03
N GLU A 270 21.48 -10.94 10.22
CA GLU A 270 21.19 -12.38 10.14
C GLU A 270 20.15 -12.83 11.17
N ARG A 271 20.16 -12.23 12.37
CA ARG A 271 19.15 -12.51 13.40
C ARG A 271 17.75 -12.15 12.90
N TYR A 272 17.57 -10.97 12.32
CA TYR A 272 16.28 -10.53 11.78
C TYR A 272 15.85 -11.34 10.56
N ILE A 273 16.77 -11.62 9.63
CA ILE A 273 16.52 -12.51 8.49
C ILE A 273 16.04 -13.88 8.99
N THR A 274 16.71 -14.46 9.98
CA THR A 274 16.35 -15.78 10.50
C THR A 274 14.95 -15.78 11.14
N MET A 275 14.60 -14.75 11.90
CA MET A 275 13.24 -14.61 12.46
C MET A 275 12.15 -14.55 11.39
N MET A 276 12.45 -14.01 10.20
CA MET A 276 11.51 -13.96 9.07
C MET A 276 11.42 -15.29 8.33
N LEU A 277 12.55 -15.99 8.15
CA LEU A 277 12.60 -17.28 7.47
C LEU A 277 11.98 -18.44 8.27
N GLU A 278 11.77 -18.26 9.58
CA GLU A 278 11.13 -19.21 10.49
C GLU A 278 9.60 -19.06 10.58
N ARG A 279 9.01 -18.05 9.92
CA ARG A 279 7.57 -17.76 9.91
C ARG A 279 6.90 -18.18 8.61
#